data_AF-A0A849RYY3-F1
#
_entry.id   AF-A0A849RYY3-F1
#
_cell.length_a   1.000
_cell.length_b   1.000
_cell.length_c   1.000
_cell.angle_alpha   90.00
_cell.angle_beta   90.00
_cell.angle_gamma   90.00
#
_symmetry.space_group_name_H-M   'P 1'
#
loop_
_entity.id
_entity.type
_entity.pdbx_description
1 polymer ?
#
loop_
_entity_poly.entity_id
_entity_poly.type
_entity_poly.pdbx_seq_one_letter_code
_entity_poly.pdbx_strand_id
1 'polypeptide(L)'
;MKSEFIRCKVEPELKTTVDGILAELVINTTQAITLFYQQIALTNGLPFALELPNETTLKTMQKTDANQELTVCKDADDLFDKLGI
;
A
#
# COMPACT_ATOMS: atom_id res chain seq x y z
N MET A 1 4.75 30.21 -7.51
CA MET A 1 4.87 28.75 -7.37
C MET A 1 6.09 28.31 -8.14
N LYS A 2 7.05 27.64 -7.52
CA LYS A 2 8.22 27.09 -8.23
C LYS A 2 7.86 25.67 -8.66
N SER A 3 8.14 25.33 -9.91
CA SER A 3 7.94 23.99 -10.47
C SER A 3 9.29 23.41 -10.88
N GLU A 4 9.51 22.14 -10.58
CA GLU A 4 10.71 21.40 -10.97
C GLU A 4 10.32 20.18 -11.82
N PHE A 5 11.22 19.78 -12.72
CA PHE A 5 10.98 18.65 -13.61
C PHE A 5 11.40 17.34 -12.96
N ILE A 6 10.50 16.36 -12.94
CA ILE A 6 10.83 14.96 -12.63
C ILE A 6 11.24 14.28 -13.94
N ARG A 7 12.47 13.77 -14.00
CA ARG A 7 13.00 13.01 -15.14
C ARG A 7 13.35 11.60 -14.69
N CYS A 8 12.72 10.60 -15.30
CA CYS A 8 13.06 9.20 -15.08
C CYS A 8 13.11 8.44 -16.41
N LYS A 9 13.86 7.33 -16.42
CA LYS A 9 13.80 6.35 -17.51
C LYS A 9 12.78 5.29 -17.11
N VAL A 10 11.95 4.90 -18.05
CA VAL A 10 10.96 3.84 -17.90
C VAL A 10 11.04 2.92 -19.10
N GLU A 11 10.78 1.64 -18.88
CA GLU A 11 10.68 0.67 -19.97
C GLU A 11 9.50 1.02 -20.89
N PRO A 12 9.66 0.99 -22.23
CA PRO A 12 8.61 1.39 -23.17
C PRO A 12 7.31 0.57 -23.02
N GLU A 13 7.42 -0.73 -22.77
CA GLU A 13 6.28 -1.62 -22.61
C GLU A 13 5.50 -1.32 -21.33
N LEU A 14 6.22 -1.11 -20.22
CA LEU A 14 5.63 -0.67 -18.95
C LEU A 14 4.91 0.67 -19.10
N LYS A 15 5.55 1.64 -19.78
CA LYS A 15 4.95 2.95 -20.04
C LYS A 15 3.63 2.83 -20.81
N THR A 16 3.64 2.05 -21.89
CA THR A 16 2.45 1.87 -22.74
C THR A 16 1.31 1.24 -21.96
N THR A 17 1.62 0.22 -21.14
CA THR A 17 0.63 -0.46 -20.29
C THR A 17 0.02 0.49 -19.27
N VAL A 18 0.86 1.22 -18.54
CA VAL A 18 0.41 2.16 -17.50
C VAL A 18 -0.37 3.32 -18.10
N ASP A 19 0.06 3.88 -19.23
CA ASP A 19 -0.66 4.98 -19.89
C ASP A 19 -2.07 4.56 -20.32
N GLY A 20 -2.28 3.29 -20.70
CA GLY A 20 -3.62 2.73 -20.94
C GLY A 20 -4.50 2.72 -19.69
N ILE A 21 -3.97 2.22 -18.57
CA ILE A 21 -4.68 2.19 -17.28
C ILE A 21 -5.02 3.62 -16.81
N LEU A 22 -4.07 4.55 -16.92
CA LEU A 22 -4.30 5.94 -16.52
C LEU A 22 -5.36 6.62 -17.39
N ALA A 23 -5.42 6.28 -18.68
CA ALA A 23 -6.46 6.78 -19.58
C ALA A 23 -7.87 6.33 -19.16
N GLU A 24 -8.03 5.08 -18.71
CA GLU A 24 -9.29 4.58 -18.15
C GLU A 24 -9.69 5.32 -16.85
N LEU A 25 -8.69 5.73 -16.06
CA LEU A 25 -8.87 6.54 -14.86
C LEU A 25 -8.99 8.05 -15.13
N VAL A 26 -8.98 8.47 -16.40
CA VAL A 26 -9.11 9.87 -16.84
C VAL A 26 -8.03 10.79 -16.23
N ILE A 27 -6.82 10.25 -16.03
CA ILE A 27 -5.67 11.01 -15.55
C ILE A 27 -4.46 10.77 -16.46
N ASN A 28 -3.55 11.75 -16.51
CA ASN A 28 -2.30 11.60 -17.24
C ASN A 28 -1.13 11.23 -16.31
N THR A 29 0.00 10.84 -16.89
CA THR A 29 1.21 10.44 -16.17
C THR A 29 1.67 11.51 -15.16
N THR A 30 1.62 12.79 -15.52
CA THR A 30 2.03 13.90 -14.64
C THR A 30 1.14 13.98 -13.39
N GLN A 31 -0.18 13.83 -13.57
CA GLN A 31 -1.12 13.80 -12.44
C GLN A 31 -0.87 12.60 -11.54
N ALA A 32 -0.68 11.40 -12.12
CA ALA A 32 -0.39 10.20 -11.36
C ALA A 32 0.91 10.32 -10.53
N ILE A 33 1.98 10.84 -11.13
CA ILE A 33 3.26 11.09 -10.44
C ILE A 33 3.07 12.15 -9.33
N THR A 34 2.29 13.20 -9.58
CA THR A 34 2.01 14.23 -8.57
C THR A 34 1.27 13.64 -7.37
N LEU A 35 0.24 12.82 -7.61
CA LEU A 35 -0.51 12.12 -6.57
C LEU A 35 0.38 11.17 -5.77
N PHE A 36 1.28 10.45 -6.44
CA PHE A 36 2.26 9.59 -5.78
C PHE A 36 3.15 10.37 -4.78
N TYR A 37 3.68 11.53 -5.19
CA TYR A 37 4.48 12.38 -4.30
C TYR A 37 3.65 12.94 -3.14
N GLN A 38 2.41 13.35 -3.39
CA GLN A 38 1.50 13.82 -2.34
C GLN A 38 1.22 12.72 -1.32
N GLN A 39 1.01 11.50 -1.76
CA GLN A 39 0.76 10.36 -0.88
C GLN A 39 1.99 10.04 -0.01
N ILE A 40 3.20 10.12 -0.57
CA ILE A 40 4.43 9.96 0.20
C ILE A 40 4.55 11.05 1.26
N ALA A 41 4.32 12.31 0.88
CA ALA A 41 4.41 13.43 1.80
C ALA A 41 3.38 13.35 2.93
N LEU A 42 2.17 12.84 2.63
CA LEU A 42 1.09 12.71 3.61
C LEU A 42 1.31 11.55 4.59
N THR A 43 1.86 10.43 4.11
CA THR A 43 2.01 9.21 4.91
C THR A 43 3.40 9.03 5.52
N ASN A 44 4.38 9.84 5.13
CA ASN A 44 5.80 9.65 5.46
C ASN A 44 6.31 8.24 5.09
N GLY A 45 5.77 7.65 4.03
CA GLY A 45 6.10 6.30 3.58
C GLY A 45 5.71 6.10 2.11
N LEU A 46 6.06 4.95 1.53
CA LEU A 46 5.58 4.64 0.18
C LEU A 46 4.10 4.24 0.22
N PRO A 47 3.33 4.56 -0.83
CA PRO A 47 1.89 4.26 -0.90
C PRO A 47 1.59 2.79 -1.18
N PHE A 48 2.57 1.93 -0.98
CA PHE A 48 2.50 0.48 -1.05
C PHE A 48 3.53 -0.08 -0.08
N ALA A 49 3.26 -1.26 0.47
CA ALA A 49 4.18 -1.92 1.40
C ALA A 49 5.49 -2.25 0.67
N LEU A 50 6.61 -1.79 1.23
CA LEU A 50 7.96 -2.14 0.78
C LEU A 50 8.50 -3.41 1.43
N GLU A 51 7.69 -4.10 2.21
CA GLU A 51 8.13 -5.21 3.04
C GLU A 51 7.91 -6.54 2.32
N LEU A 52 8.98 -7.32 2.17
CA LEU A 52 8.82 -8.76 2.24
C LEU A 52 8.39 -9.06 3.68
N PRO A 53 7.19 -9.62 3.92
CA PRO A 53 6.79 -9.97 5.28
C PRO A 53 7.88 -10.86 5.87
N ASN A 54 8.37 -10.47 7.05
CA ASN A 54 9.32 -11.31 7.76
C ASN A 54 8.70 -12.69 8.02
N GLU A 55 9.53 -13.71 8.27
CA GLU A 55 9.02 -15.09 8.41
C GLU A 55 7.92 -15.20 9.47
N THR A 56 7.98 -14.41 10.54
CA THR A 56 6.97 -14.41 11.59
C THR A 56 5.64 -13.87 11.05
N THR A 57 5.63 -12.69 10.42
CA THR A 57 4.42 -12.11 9.81
C THR A 57 3.81 -13.05 8.78
N LEU A 58 4.63 -13.67 7.92
CA LEU A 58 4.15 -14.61 6.91
C LEU A 58 3.50 -15.85 7.54
N LYS A 59 4.17 -16.47 8.54
CA LYS A 59 3.62 -17.63 9.26
C LYS A 59 2.35 -17.27 10.01
N THR A 60 2.28 -16.11 10.65
CA THR A 60 1.08 -15.64 11.35
C THR A 60 -0.08 -15.45 10.39
N MET A 61 0.14 -14.79 9.24
CA MET A 61 -0.91 -14.60 8.23
C MET A 61 -1.41 -15.94 7.67
N GLN A 62 -0.51 -16.88 7.35
CA GLN A 62 -0.88 -18.23 6.90
C GLN A 62 -1.74 -18.99 7.92
N LYS A 63 -1.42 -18.90 9.21
CA LYS A 63 -2.22 -19.52 10.27
C LYS A 63 -3.58 -18.85 10.41
N THR A 64 -3.63 -17.51 10.39
CA THR A 64 -4.87 -16.74 10.42
C THR A 64 -5.80 -17.12 9.26
N ASP A 65 -5.28 -17.18 8.02
CA ASP A 65 -6.04 -17.58 6.82
C ASP A 65 -6.55 -19.03 6.92
N ALA A 66 -5.78 -19.91 7.59
CA ALA A 66 -6.16 -21.28 7.89
C ALA A 66 -7.10 -21.41 9.11
N ASN A 67 -7.57 -20.30 9.69
CA ASN A 67 -8.36 -20.24 10.93
C ASN A 67 -7.68 -20.87 12.15
N GLN A 68 -6.36 -20.82 12.21
CA GLN A 68 -5.54 -21.33 13.30
C GLN A 68 -5.05 -20.17 14.18
N GLU A 69 -4.93 -20.43 15.49
CA GLU A 69 -4.43 -19.45 16.48
C GLU A 69 -5.23 -18.13 16.53
N LEU A 70 -6.51 -18.17 16.14
CA LEU A 70 -7.43 -17.04 16.22
C LEU A 70 -8.05 -16.92 17.62
N THR A 71 -8.10 -15.70 18.14
CA THR A 71 -8.86 -15.37 19.36
C THR A 71 -10.12 -14.61 18.97
N VAL A 72 -11.28 -15.24 19.14
CA VAL A 72 -12.58 -14.60 18.84
C VAL A 72 -12.99 -13.71 20.00
N CYS A 73 -13.38 -12.48 19.69
CA CYS A 73 -13.88 -11.52 20.66
C CYS A 73 -15.32 -11.14 20.33
N LYS A 74 -16.16 -10.94 21.35
CA LYS A 74 -17.59 -10.63 21.21
C LYS A 74 -17.83 -9.15 20.89
N ASP A 75 -17.04 -8.28 21.51
CA ASP A 75 -17.10 -6.83 21.42
C ASP A 75 -15.73 -6.22 21.78
N ALA A 76 -15.67 -4.88 21.81
CA ALA A 76 -14.43 -4.16 22.10
C ALA A 76 -13.95 -4.38 23.54
N ASP A 77 -14.86 -4.46 24.51
CA ASP A 77 -14.50 -4.66 25.92
C ASP A 77 -13.88 -6.05 26.13
N ASP A 78 -14.48 -7.10 25.54
CA ASP A 78 -13.94 -8.48 25.55
C ASP A 78 -12.58 -8.58 24.83
N LEU A 79 -12.32 -7.75 23.81
CA LEU A 79 -11.02 -7.67 23.15
C LEU A 79 -9.95 -7.11 24.09
N PHE A 80 -10.21 -5.97 24.74
CA PHE A 80 -9.25 -5.35 25.65
C PHE A 80 -8.94 -6.25 26.85
N ASP A 81 -9.97 -6.87 27.44
CA ASP A 81 -9.82 -7.85 28.52
C ASP A 81 -8.90 -9.02 28.11
N LYS A 82 -9.08 -9.57 26.90
CA LYS A 82 -8.26 -10.67 26.37
C LYS A 82 -6.83 -10.26 25.99
N LEU A 83 -6.63 -9.00 25.62
CA LEU A 83 -5.31 -8.43 25.34
C LEU A 83 -4.57 -8.01 26.62
N GLY A 84 -5.26 -7.94 27.76
CA GLY A 84 -4.69 -7.56 29.05
C GLY A 84 -4.28 -6.09 29.13
N ILE A 85 -4.98 -5.22 28.37
CA ILE A 85 -4.74 -3.77 28.29
C ILE A 85 -6.02 -2.99 28.59
#